data_AF-A0A341C8Z1-F1
#
_entry.id   AF-A0A341C8Z1-F1
#
_cell.length_a   1.000
_cell.length_b   1.000
_cell.length_c   1.000
_cell.angle_alpha   90.00
_cell.angle_beta   90.00
_cell.angle_gamma   90.00
#
_symmetry.space_group_name_H-M   'P 1'
#
loop_
_entity.id
_entity.type
_entity.pdbx_description
1 polymer ?
#
loop_
_entity_poly.entity_id
_entity_poly.type
_entity_poly.pdbx_seq_one_letter_code
_entity_poly.pdbx_strand_id
1 'polypeptide(L)'
;MDVFLRVFIEGLTIILRPLRLITLIRVFHLAHQKRHLEMLTRRMVSGNKRRYKKDGFELDLTYITERIIAMSFPSSGKQSFYRNPIKEVVRFLDTKHQNHYRVYNLCSERAYDAKYFHDRVRRYMIDDHNVPSLSEMVAFSKEVKEWMAQDEENITVIHCKGGKGRTGTMICAYLLASEIFATAEDSLYYFGERRTDKSTSSKFQGIETPSQNRFVGYFAMVKNTYNLTLPPMKKLTMEKIIIYSIQGNGNDLKVQIIMQRKPVFFCSASKNSRIVHDAETDRVIINLSNCPPLYDEVKVKFLSSSDLPKYYDDCPFFFWFHTSFIQNNRLYLSRSELDNPHKPKAWKIYRPEFAVEVYFDDVI
;
A
#
# COMPACT_ATOMS: atom_id res chain seq x y z
N MET A 1 -9.74 -47.51 -59.42
CA MET A 1 -8.96 -46.53 -58.64
C MET A 1 -9.79 -45.82 -57.58
N ASP A 2 -11.09 -45.60 -57.82
CA ASP A 2 -11.99 -44.87 -56.91
C ASP A 2 -12.38 -45.58 -55.59
N VAL A 3 -12.51 -46.91 -55.60
CA VAL A 3 -12.93 -47.69 -54.41
C VAL A 3 -11.83 -47.75 -53.35
N PHE A 4 -10.58 -47.93 -53.76
CA PHE A 4 -9.42 -47.97 -52.86
C PHE A 4 -9.19 -46.62 -52.17
N LEU A 5 -9.39 -45.51 -52.88
CA LEU A 5 -9.25 -44.17 -52.31
C LEU A 5 -10.34 -43.88 -51.27
N ARG A 6 -11.59 -44.31 -51.52
CA ARG A 6 -12.69 -44.20 -50.53
C ARG A 6 -12.44 -45.00 -49.27
N VAL A 7 -12.05 -46.27 -49.39
CA VAL A 7 -11.74 -47.13 -48.23
C VAL A 7 -10.55 -46.58 -47.44
N PHE A 8 -9.55 -46.01 -48.12
CA PHE A 8 -8.40 -45.38 -47.47
C PHE A 8 -8.79 -44.10 -46.71
N ILE A 9 -9.64 -43.24 -47.31
CA ILE A 9 -10.16 -42.03 -46.65
C ILE A 9 -11.05 -42.37 -45.45
N GLU A 10 -11.93 -43.37 -45.59
CA GLU A 10 -12.79 -43.86 -44.50
C GLU A 10 -11.94 -44.45 -43.36
N GLY A 11 -10.94 -45.28 -43.67
CA GLY A 11 -9.96 -45.81 -42.70
C GLY A 11 -9.16 -44.71 -42.01
N LEU A 12 -8.73 -43.67 -42.75
CA LEU A 12 -8.03 -42.52 -42.19
C LEU A 12 -8.94 -41.72 -41.24
N THR A 13 -10.22 -41.54 -41.57
CA THR A 13 -11.18 -40.89 -40.66
C THR A 13 -11.45 -41.69 -39.38
N ILE A 14 -11.43 -43.02 -39.44
CA ILE A 14 -11.55 -43.91 -38.27
C ILE A 14 -10.33 -43.76 -37.34
N ILE A 15 -9.12 -43.59 -37.89
CA ILE A 15 -7.88 -43.41 -37.11
C ILE A 15 -7.72 -41.96 -36.60
N LEU A 16 -8.14 -40.95 -37.38
CA LEU A 16 -8.02 -39.54 -37.01
C LEU A 16 -9.03 -39.12 -35.92
N ARG A 17 -10.20 -39.76 -35.81
CA ARG A 17 -11.21 -39.49 -34.76
C ARG A 17 -10.69 -39.72 -33.32
N PRO A 18 -10.11 -40.89 -32.96
CA PRO A 18 -9.56 -41.13 -31.62
C PRO A 18 -8.33 -40.25 -31.36
N LEU A 19 -7.50 -39.97 -32.37
CA LEU A 19 -6.39 -39.02 -32.26
C LEU A 19 -6.89 -37.60 -31.91
N ARG A 20 -7.93 -37.12 -32.59
CA ARG A 20 -8.58 -35.84 -32.26
C ARG A 20 -9.16 -35.82 -30.84
N LEU A 21 -9.78 -36.93 -30.39
CA LEU A 21 -10.30 -37.05 -29.03
C LEU A 21 -9.17 -37.02 -27.99
N ILE A 22 -8.06 -37.72 -28.22
CA ILE A 22 -6.87 -37.69 -27.35
C ILE A 22 -6.28 -36.27 -27.30
N THR A 23 -6.18 -35.58 -28.44
CA THR A 23 -5.73 -34.18 -28.48
C THR A 23 -6.68 -33.27 -27.70
N LEU A 24 -8.00 -33.42 -27.85
CA LEU A 24 -9.01 -32.68 -27.09
C LEU A 24 -8.90 -32.93 -25.57
N ILE A 25 -8.75 -34.20 -25.15
CA ILE A 25 -8.54 -34.56 -23.75
C ILE A 25 -7.25 -33.92 -23.23
N ARG A 26 -6.15 -33.98 -23.98
CA ARG A 26 -4.88 -33.33 -23.61
C ARG A 26 -5.03 -31.81 -23.52
N VAL A 27 -5.73 -31.18 -24.46
CA VAL A 27 -6.00 -29.73 -24.43
C VAL A 27 -6.83 -29.37 -23.20
N PHE A 28 -7.88 -30.13 -22.89
CA PHE A 28 -8.70 -29.93 -21.70
C PHE A 28 -7.89 -30.11 -20.42
N HIS A 29 -7.05 -31.16 -20.37
CA HIS A 29 -6.18 -31.44 -19.24
C HIS A 29 -5.15 -30.32 -19.02
N LEU A 30 -4.49 -29.85 -20.08
CA LEU A 30 -3.55 -28.73 -20.02
C LEU A 30 -4.25 -27.42 -19.61
N ALA A 31 -5.45 -27.17 -20.13
CA ALA A 31 -6.26 -26.02 -19.74
C ALA A 31 -6.63 -26.07 -18.25
N HIS A 32 -7.01 -27.25 -17.75
CA HIS A 32 -7.30 -27.48 -16.34
C HIS A 32 -6.05 -27.26 -15.47
N GLN A 33 -4.90 -27.84 -15.84
CA GLN A 33 -3.63 -27.65 -15.13
C GLN A 33 -3.21 -26.18 -15.08
N LYS A 34 -3.32 -25.46 -16.20
CA LYS A 34 -3.03 -24.02 -16.28
C LYS A 34 -3.91 -23.24 -15.31
N ARG A 35 -5.23 -23.48 -15.32
CA ARG A 35 -6.18 -22.82 -14.41
C ARG A 35 -5.86 -23.10 -12.94
N HIS A 36 -5.50 -24.35 -12.63
CA HIS A 36 -5.08 -24.74 -11.29
C HIS A 36 -3.82 -23.99 -10.84
N LEU A 37 -2.80 -23.90 -11.70
CA LEU A 37 -1.56 -23.18 -11.42
C LEU A 37 -1.80 -21.67 -11.21
N GLU A 38 -2.65 -21.06 -12.02
CA GLU A 38 -3.07 -19.66 -11.84
C GLU A 38 -3.70 -19.43 -10.46
N MET A 39 -4.62 -20.30 -10.05
CA MET A 39 -5.27 -20.20 -8.74
C MET A 39 -4.26 -20.33 -7.59
N LEU A 40 -3.37 -21.32 -7.65
CA LEU A 40 -2.31 -21.49 -6.65
C LEU A 40 -1.39 -20.27 -6.58
N THR A 41 -1.00 -19.72 -7.74
CA THR A 41 -0.14 -18.52 -7.81
C THR A 41 -0.82 -17.32 -7.18
N ARG A 42 -2.11 -17.10 -7.47
CA ARG A 42 -2.91 -16.02 -6.83
C ARG A 42 -3.02 -16.20 -5.32
N ARG A 43 -3.17 -17.44 -4.82
CA ARG A 43 -3.21 -17.76 -3.38
C ARG A 43 -1.89 -17.43 -2.70
N MET A 44 -0.76 -17.82 -3.32
CA MET A 44 0.57 -17.51 -2.81
C MET A 44 0.80 -15.99 -2.71
N VAL A 45 0.43 -15.23 -3.75
CA VAL A 45 0.58 -13.76 -3.75
C VAL A 45 -0.32 -13.08 -2.72
N SER A 46 -1.51 -13.63 -2.43
CA SER A 46 -2.36 -13.09 -1.39
C SER A 46 -1.92 -13.46 0.03
N GLY A 47 -1.06 -14.46 0.21
CA GLY A 47 -0.75 -15.01 1.54
C GLY A 47 -2.04 -15.42 2.27
N ASN A 48 -2.13 -15.11 3.56
CA ASN A 48 -3.32 -15.35 4.40
C ASN A 48 -4.30 -14.16 4.44
N LYS A 49 -4.36 -13.35 3.39
CA LYS A 49 -5.42 -12.35 3.26
C LYS A 49 -6.76 -13.04 3.02
N ARG A 50 -7.84 -12.54 3.63
CA ARG A 50 -9.18 -13.07 3.47
C ARG A 50 -9.64 -12.93 2.01
N ARG A 51 -9.81 -14.05 1.32
CA ARG A 51 -10.27 -14.09 -0.08
C ARG A 51 -11.78 -14.32 -0.12
N TYR A 52 -12.43 -13.76 -1.13
CA TYR A 52 -13.81 -14.11 -1.46
C TYR A 52 -13.81 -15.43 -2.24
N LYS A 53 -14.46 -16.47 -1.69
CA LYS A 53 -14.54 -17.83 -2.23
C LYS A 53 -15.99 -18.35 -2.19
N LYS A 54 -16.92 -17.64 -2.83
CA LYS A 54 -18.36 -17.98 -2.87
C LYS A 54 -18.91 -17.76 -4.27
N ASP A 55 -20.03 -18.40 -4.59
CA ASP A 55 -20.82 -18.17 -5.82
C ASP A 55 -20.00 -18.26 -7.13
N GLY A 56 -19.03 -19.18 -7.17
CA GLY A 56 -18.15 -19.36 -8.32
C GLY A 56 -17.09 -18.26 -8.50
N PHE A 57 -16.85 -17.42 -7.49
CA PHE A 57 -15.79 -16.42 -7.48
C PHE A 57 -14.65 -16.82 -6.55
N GLU A 58 -13.41 -16.63 -7.01
CA GLU A 58 -12.20 -16.73 -6.17
C GLU A 58 -11.31 -15.48 -6.34
N LEU A 59 -11.59 -14.44 -5.55
CA LEU A 59 -10.95 -13.13 -5.67
C LEU A 59 -10.22 -12.76 -4.39
N ASP A 60 -9.07 -12.09 -4.53
CA ASP A 60 -8.45 -11.37 -3.43
C ASP A 60 -9.23 -10.08 -3.17
N LEU A 61 -10.37 -10.25 -2.48
CA LEU A 61 -11.42 -9.28 -2.23
C LEU A 61 -12.01 -9.58 -0.85
N THR A 62 -12.22 -8.55 -0.04
CA THR A 62 -12.75 -8.64 1.31
C THR A 62 -13.77 -7.54 1.55
N TYR A 63 -14.94 -7.91 2.07
CA TYR A 63 -15.86 -6.96 2.66
C TYR A 63 -15.33 -6.53 4.03
N ILE A 64 -14.82 -5.30 4.10
CA ILE A 64 -14.39 -4.68 5.36
C ILE A 64 -15.62 -4.29 6.18
N THR A 65 -16.65 -3.77 5.54
CA THR A 65 -18.03 -3.71 6.05
C THR A 65 -18.94 -4.29 4.97
N GLU A 66 -20.26 -4.28 5.18
CA GLU A 66 -21.21 -4.72 4.15
C GLU A 66 -21.14 -3.87 2.86
N ARG A 67 -20.77 -2.59 2.99
CA ARG A 67 -20.74 -1.63 1.88
C ARG A 67 -19.34 -1.11 1.51
N ILE A 68 -18.29 -1.63 2.16
CA ILE A 68 -16.88 -1.25 1.88
C ILE A 68 -16.08 -2.50 1.55
N ILE A 69 -15.50 -2.53 0.35
CA ILE A 69 -14.68 -3.63 -0.14
C ILE A 69 -13.22 -3.19 -0.25
N ALA A 70 -12.32 -4.00 0.31
CA ALA A 70 -10.88 -3.94 0.02
C ALA A 70 -10.50 -5.05 -0.95
N MET A 71 -9.75 -4.75 -2.00
CA MET A 71 -9.25 -5.77 -2.93
C MET A 71 -7.82 -5.52 -3.40
N SER A 72 -7.20 -6.54 -3.98
CA SER A 72 -5.95 -6.37 -4.75
C SER A 72 -6.22 -5.85 -6.16
N PHE A 73 -5.16 -5.34 -6.80
CA PHE A 73 -5.24 -4.74 -8.13
C PHE A 73 -5.96 -5.63 -9.17
N PRO A 74 -7.00 -5.12 -9.87
CA PRO A 74 -7.62 -5.81 -10.98
C PRO A 74 -6.73 -5.69 -12.21
N SER A 75 -6.34 -6.84 -12.78
CA SER A 75 -5.26 -6.92 -13.76
C SER A 75 -5.69 -7.61 -15.05
N SER A 76 -5.02 -7.26 -16.15
CA SER A 76 -5.16 -7.88 -17.46
C SER A 76 -3.85 -8.53 -17.91
N GLY A 77 -3.90 -9.29 -19.02
CA GLY A 77 -2.72 -9.90 -19.64
C GLY A 77 -1.96 -10.85 -18.70
N LYS A 78 -0.62 -10.83 -18.74
CA LYS A 78 0.22 -11.74 -17.94
C LYS A 78 0.06 -11.53 -16.44
N GLN A 79 -0.34 -10.33 -15.98
CA GLN A 79 -0.47 -10.05 -14.55
C GLN A 79 -1.69 -10.76 -13.92
N SER A 80 -2.73 -11.06 -14.69
CA SER A 80 -3.90 -11.79 -14.18
C SER A 80 -3.58 -13.24 -13.81
N PHE A 81 -2.42 -13.76 -14.20
CA PHE A 81 -1.93 -15.07 -13.75
C PHE A 81 -1.74 -15.13 -12.22
N TYR A 82 -1.35 -14.02 -11.61
CA TYR A 82 -1.01 -13.95 -10.18
C TYR A 82 -1.78 -12.88 -9.40
N ARG A 83 -2.63 -12.10 -10.07
CA ARG A 83 -3.54 -11.09 -9.50
C ARG A 83 -4.99 -11.38 -9.88
N ASN A 84 -5.92 -10.60 -9.36
CA ASN A 84 -7.32 -10.68 -9.73
C ASN A 84 -7.47 -10.39 -11.24
N PRO A 85 -8.06 -11.28 -12.05
CA PRO A 85 -8.43 -10.96 -13.42
C PRO A 85 -9.48 -9.84 -13.43
N ILE A 86 -9.24 -8.74 -14.14
CA ILE A 86 -10.16 -7.58 -14.16
C ILE A 86 -11.56 -7.98 -14.60
N LYS A 87 -11.68 -8.86 -15.61
CA LYS A 87 -12.97 -9.38 -16.09
C LYS A 87 -13.76 -10.13 -15.01
N GLU A 88 -13.08 -10.86 -14.13
CA GLU A 88 -13.74 -11.55 -13.01
C GLU A 88 -14.17 -10.58 -11.91
N VAL A 89 -13.40 -9.51 -11.68
CA VAL A 89 -13.80 -8.44 -10.75
C VAL A 89 -15.02 -7.68 -11.28
N VAL A 90 -15.04 -7.34 -12.57
CA VAL A 90 -16.20 -6.72 -13.22
C VAL A 90 -17.42 -7.65 -13.14
N ARG A 91 -17.27 -8.93 -13.51
CA ARG A 91 -18.34 -9.93 -13.38
C ARG A 91 -18.87 -9.98 -11.96
N PHE A 92 -17.99 -9.97 -10.95
CA PHE A 92 -18.38 -9.97 -9.55
C PHE A 92 -19.21 -8.73 -9.19
N LEU A 93 -18.70 -7.54 -9.49
CA LEU A 93 -19.35 -6.29 -9.13
C LEU A 93 -20.68 -6.09 -9.88
N ASP A 94 -20.73 -6.42 -11.17
CA ASP A 94 -21.96 -6.31 -11.97
C ASP A 94 -23.00 -7.37 -11.57
N THR A 95 -22.58 -8.55 -11.09
CA THR A 95 -23.52 -9.58 -10.59
C THR A 95 -24.06 -9.26 -9.20
N LYS A 96 -23.24 -8.65 -8.33
CA LYS A 96 -23.56 -8.47 -6.91
C LYS A 96 -24.03 -7.07 -6.53
N HIS A 97 -23.63 -6.06 -7.29
CA HIS A 97 -23.83 -4.63 -6.99
C HIS A 97 -24.10 -3.85 -8.28
N GLN A 98 -24.91 -4.40 -9.19
CA GLN A 98 -25.16 -3.79 -10.50
C GLN A 98 -25.53 -2.31 -10.33
N ASN A 99 -24.87 -1.40 -11.03
CA ASN A 99 -25.08 0.06 -10.92
C ASN A 99 -24.79 0.73 -9.55
N HIS A 100 -24.55 -0.06 -8.49
CA HIS A 100 -24.37 0.42 -7.12
C HIS A 100 -22.93 0.33 -6.59
N TYR A 101 -21.90 0.40 -7.46
CA TYR A 101 -20.50 0.45 -7.00
C TYR A 101 -19.69 1.61 -7.59
N ARG A 102 -18.73 2.09 -6.81
CA ARG A 102 -17.65 2.98 -7.25
C ARG A 102 -16.30 2.41 -6.86
N VAL A 103 -15.33 2.49 -7.77
CA VAL A 103 -13.98 1.95 -7.57
C VAL A 103 -12.97 3.07 -7.33
N TYR A 104 -12.16 2.94 -6.28
CA TYR A 104 -11.06 3.85 -5.97
C TYR A 104 -9.72 3.14 -6.16
N ASN A 105 -8.98 3.59 -7.17
CA ASN A 105 -7.63 3.12 -7.47
C ASN A 105 -6.59 4.02 -6.80
N LEU A 106 -5.88 3.46 -5.82
CA LEU A 106 -4.87 4.16 -5.03
C LEU A 106 -3.45 4.08 -5.62
N CYS A 107 -3.28 3.50 -6.80
CA CYS A 107 -1.97 3.35 -7.44
C CYS A 107 -1.56 4.61 -8.21
N SER A 108 -0.43 5.22 -7.83
CA SER A 108 0.28 6.17 -8.68
C SER A 108 0.90 5.46 -9.89
N GLU A 109 1.38 4.22 -9.69
CA GLU A 109 2.22 3.50 -10.64
C GLU A 109 1.44 2.70 -11.70
N ARG A 110 0.13 2.53 -11.51
CA ARG A 110 -0.70 1.63 -12.34
C ARG A 110 -2.12 2.18 -12.55
N ALA A 111 -2.60 2.02 -13.79
CA ALA A 111 -3.97 2.30 -14.20
C ALA A 111 -4.49 1.19 -15.12
N TYR A 112 -5.79 1.24 -15.38
CA TYR A 112 -6.50 0.42 -16.36
C TYR A 112 -7.61 1.27 -16.96
N ASP A 113 -8.20 0.82 -18.08
CA ASP A 113 -9.32 1.52 -18.71
C ASP A 113 -10.53 1.56 -17.76
N ALA A 114 -11.02 2.76 -17.45
CA ALA A 114 -12.14 2.96 -16.55
C ALA A 114 -13.45 2.39 -17.10
N LYS A 115 -13.55 2.21 -18.43
CA LYS A 115 -14.70 1.61 -19.11
C LYS A 115 -15.02 0.20 -18.64
N TYR A 116 -14.03 -0.55 -18.12
CA TYR A 116 -14.28 -1.86 -17.50
C TYR A 116 -15.29 -1.77 -16.34
N PHE A 117 -15.32 -0.63 -15.66
CA PHE A 117 -16.18 -0.38 -14.50
C PHE A 117 -17.21 0.71 -14.79
N HIS A 118 -17.63 0.84 -16.07
CA HIS A 118 -18.65 1.80 -16.51
C HIS A 118 -18.30 3.25 -16.13
N ASP A 119 -17.01 3.60 -16.24
CA ASP A 119 -16.45 4.91 -15.89
C ASP A 119 -16.65 5.36 -14.43
N ARG A 120 -17.00 4.42 -13.53
CA ARG A 120 -17.14 4.64 -12.08
C ARG A 120 -15.83 4.44 -11.32
N VAL A 121 -14.72 4.94 -11.89
CA VAL A 121 -13.37 4.82 -11.31
C VAL A 121 -12.83 6.18 -10.91
N ARG A 122 -12.34 6.27 -9.67
CA ARG A 122 -11.69 7.45 -9.10
C ARG A 122 -10.26 7.11 -8.70
N ARG A 123 -9.35 8.08 -8.78
CA ARG A 123 -7.92 7.84 -8.56
C ARG A 123 -7.36 8.78 -7.51
N TYR A 124 -6.60 8.21 -6.58
CA TYR A 124 -5.77 8.94 -5.62
C TYR A 124 -4.34 8.40 -5.75
N MET A 125 -3.39 9.26 -6.10
CA MET A 125 -2.05 8.81 -6.50
C MET A 125 -1.15 8.64 -5.28
N ILE A 126 -1.15 7.43 -4.71
CA ILE A 126 -0.33 7.10 -3.54
C ILE A 126 0.77 6.12 -3.96
N ASP A 127 2.03 6.50 -3.74
CA ASP A 127 3.18 5.65 -4.06
C ASP A 127 3.19 4.36 -3.20
N ASP A 128 3.71 3.26 -3.77
CA ASP A 128 3.77 1.99 -3.05
C ASP A 128 4.57 2.15 -1.75
N HIS A 129 4.00 1.66 -0.64
CA HIS A 129 4.55 1.78 0.72
C HIS A 129 4.68 3.22 1.27
N ASN A 130 4.01 4.20 0.67
CA ASN A 130 3.96 5.59 1.16
C ASN A 130 2.54 5.95 1.65
N VAL A 131 2.35 7.23 2.01
CA VAL A 131 1.13 7.79 2.59
C VAL A 131 0.44 8.77 1.61
N PRO A 132 -0.89 8.93 1.68
CA PRO A 132 -1.58 10.07 1.07
C PRO A 132 -1.28 11.37 1.84
N SER A 133 -1.59 12.52 1.23
CA SER A 133 -1.74 13.76 2.00
C SER A 133 -3.02 13.75 2.84
N LEU A 134 -3.06 14.51 3.94
CA LEU A 134 -4.26 14.68 4.75
C LEU A 134 -5.39 15.33 3.94
N SER A 135 -5.05 16.24 3.02
CA SER A 135 -6.03 16.83 2.09
C SER A 135 -6.69 15.77 1.20
N GLU A 136 -5.92 14.81 0.69
CA GLU A 136 -6.45 13.67 -0.09
C GLU A 136 -7.30 12.74 0.78
N MET A 137 -6.93 12.51 2.05
CA MET A 137 -7.73 11.69 2.97
C MET A 137 -9.08 12.33 3.29
N VAL A 138 -9.13 13.66 3.49
CA VAL A 138 -10.37 14.41 3.71
C VAL A 138 -11.23 14.38 2.44
N ALA A 139 -10.65 14.72 1.28
CA ALA A 139 -11.35 14.73 0.00
C ALA A 139 -11.95 13.35 -0.33
N PHE A 140 -11.17 12.29 -0.16
CA PHE A 140 -11.63 10.91 -0.32
C PHE A 140 -12.79 10.58 0.61
N SER A 141 -12.66 10.91 1.91
CA SER A 141 -13.70 10.58 2.89
C SER A 141 -15.02 11.28 2.58
N LYS A 142 -14.95 12.55 2.15
CA LYS A 142 -16.11 13.31 1.68
C LYS A 142 -16.73 12.69 0.44
N GLU A 143 -15.92 12.36 -0.57
CA GLU A 143 -16.40 11.77 -1.82
C GLU A 143 -17.07 10.40 -1.61
N VAL A 144 -16.49 9.56 -0.76
CA VAL A 144 -17.10 8.27 -0.38
C VAL A 144 -18.41 8.52 0.35
N LYS A 145 -18.46 9.42 1.34
CA LYS A 145 -19.69 9.74 2.07
C LYS A 145 -20.81 10.20 1.14
N GLU A 146 -20.50 11.10 0.20
CA GLU A 146 -21.45 11.59 -0.80
C GLU A 146 -21.95 10.48 -1.72
N TRP A 147 -21.07 9.61 -2.21
CA TRP A 147 -21.45 8.45 -3.02
C TRP A 147 -22.38 7.49 -2.26
N MET A 148 -22.02 7.18 -1.02
CA MET A 148 -22.77 6.23 -0.19
C MET A 148 -24.13 6.79 0.26
N ALA A 149 -24.30 8.11 0.27
CA ALA A 149 -25.55 8.78 0.60
C ALA A 149 -26.53 8.88 -0.59
N GLN A 150 -26.07 8.65 -1.83
CA GLN A 150 -26.94 8.71 -3.01
C GLN A 150 -27.92 7.54 -3.08
N ASP A 151 -27.55 6.39 -2.50
CA ASP A 151 -28.37 5.18 -2.49
C ASP A 151 -27.93 4.26 -1.33
N GLU A 152 -28.87 3.60 -0.67
CA GLU A 152 -28.60 2.66 0.43
C GLU A 152 -27.87 1.39 -0.05
N GLU A 153 -28.04 1.01 -1.32
CA GLU A 153 -27.37 -0.13 -1.94
C GLU A 153 -25.95 0.23 -2.41
N ASN A 154 -25.59 1.52 -2.47
CA ASN A 154 -24.27 1.92 -2.95
C ASN A 154 -23.15 1.34 -2.08
N ILE A 155 -22.15 0.76 -2.73
CA ILE A 155 -20.93 0.24 -2.12
C ILE A 155 -19.70 0.92 -2.71
N THR A 156 -18.61 0.88 -1.94
CA THR A 156 -17.32 1.43 -2.35
C THR A 156 -16.27 0.33 -2.40
N VAL A 157 -15.53 0.25 -3.51
CA VAL A 157 -14.45 -0.71 -3.72
C VAL A 157 -13.12 0.05 -3.74
N ILE A 158 -12.23 -0.24 -2.80
CA ILE A 158 -10.94 0.45 -2.67
C ILE A 158 -9.82 -0.55 -2.88
N HIS A 159 -8.87 -0.20 -3.75
CA HIS A 159 -7.74 -1.08 -4.03
C HIS A 159 -6.45 -0.29 -4.24
N CYS A 160 -5.35 -0.98 -4.01
CA CYS A 160 -4.03 -0.57 -4.46
C CYS A 160 -3.40 -1.75 -5.19
N LYS A 161 -2.07 -1.88 -5.18
CA LYS A 161 -1.40 -3.07 -5.67
C LYS A 161 -1.77 -4.28 -4.81
N GLY A 162 -1.46 -4.25 -3.51
CA GLY A 162 -1.64 -5.37 -2.58
C GLY A 162 -3.02 -5.48 -1.92
N GLY A 163 -3.82 -4.41 -1.92
CA GLY A 163 -5.04 -4.33 -1.11
C GLY A 163 -4.76 -4.41 0.39
N LYS A 164 -3.66 -3.78 0.84
CA LYS A 164 -3.15 -3.85 2.22
C LYS A 164 -2.79 -2.45 2.77
N GLY A 165 -1.55 -1.97 2.64
CA GLY A 165 -1.11 -0.70 3.22
C GLY A 165 -1.94 0.52 2.80
N ARG A 166 -1.78 0.99 1.55
CA ARG A 166 -2.52 2.16 1.00
C ARG A 166 -4.04 2.02 1.14
N THR A 167 -4.58 0.85 0.80
CA THR A 167 -6.01 0.54 0.91
C THR A 167 -6.50 0.64 2.35
N GLY A 168 -5.76 0.05 3.30
CA GLY A 168 -6.07 0.12 4.72
C GLY A 168 -6.03 1.56 5.23
N THR A 169 -5.04 2.36 4.83
CA THR A 169 -4.93 3.77 5.24
C THR A 169 -6.18 4.56 4.88
N MET A 170 -6.62 4.50 3.60
CA MET A 170 -7.79 5.24 3.15
C MET A 170 -9.10 4.69 3.74
N ILE A 171 -9.22 3.36 3.89
CA ILE A 171 -10.39 2.75 4.52
C ILE A 171 -10.49 3.17 5.99
N CYS A 172 -9.38 3.11 6.74
CA CYS A 172 -9.40 3.50 8.16
C CYS A 172 -9.75 4.98 8.33
N ALA A 173 -9.23 5.84 7.45
CA ALA A 173 -9.62 7.25 7.42
C ALA A 173 -11.14 7.40 7.23
N TYR A 174 -11.73 6.71 6.26
CA TYR A 174 -13.17 6.79 6.04
C TYR A 174 -14.00 6.22 7.20
N LEU A 175 -13.56 5.14 7.83
CA LEU A 175 -14.25 4.56 8.99
C LEU A 175 -14.27 5.55 10.18
N LEU A 176 -13.19 6.31 10.37
CA LEU A 176 -13.13 7.42 11.34
C LEU A 176 -14.05 8.58 10.95
N ALA A 177 -14.00 9.01 9.68
CA ALA A 177 -14.83 10.10 9.16
C ALA A 177 -16.33 9.79 9.21
N SER A 178 -16.69 8.50 9.11
CA SER A 178 -18.07 8.02 9.21
C SER A 178 -18.50 7.67 10.63
N GLU A 179 -17.64 7.96 11.62
CA GLU A 179 -17.88 7.71 13.06
C GLU A 179 -18.16 6.24 13.42
N ILE A 180 -17.78 5.30 12.55
CA ILE A 180 -17.85 3.86 12.85
C ILE A 180 -16.82 3.52 13.94
N PHE A 181 -15.68 4.21 13.94
CA PHE A 181 -14.68 4.14 15.01
C PHE A 181 -14.33 5.55 15.50
N ALA A 182 -14.06 5.67 16.79
CA ALA A 182 -13.62 6.92 17.41
C ALA A 182 -12.08 7.08 17.39
N THR A 183 -11.34 5.97 17.41
CA THR A 183 -9.88 5.96 17.52
C THR A 183 -9.20 5.32 16.31
N ALA A 184 -7.99 5.81 16.00
CA ALA A 184 -7.16 5.23 14.95
C ALA A 184 -6.83 3.76 15.25
N GLU A 185 -6.56 3.42 16.51
CA GLU A 185 -6.22 2.06 16.94
C GLU A 185 -7.34 1.07 16.62
N ASP A 186 -8.58 1.39 17.01
CA ASP A 186 -9.73 0.52 16.73
C ASP A 186 -9.94 0.32 15.24
N SER A 187 -9.85 1.41 14.46
CA SER A 187 -10.03 1.35 13.02
C SER A 187 -8.93 0.51 12.34
N LEU A 188 -7.68 0.67 12.76
CA LEU A 188 -6.53 -0.08 12.25
C LEU A 188 -6.63 -1.56 12.58
N TYR A 189 -6.98 -1.86 13.84
CA TYR A 189 -7.18 -3.22 14.32
C TYR A 189 -8.30 -3.91 13.55
N TYR A 190 -9.46 -3.26 13.46
CA TYR A 190 -10.62 -3.77 12.72
C TYR A 190 -10.30 -4.07 11.26
N PHE A 191 -9.64 -3.14 10.55
CA PHE A 191 -9.25 -3.38 9.16
C PHE A 191 -8.34 -4.60 9.04
N GLY A 192 -7.31 -4.69 9.89
CA GLY A 192 -6.37 -5.81 9.86
C GLY A 192 -7.03 -7.15 10.19
N GLU A 193 -7.94 -7.18 11.16
CA GLU A 193 -8.74 -8.36 11.52
C GLU A 193 -9.62 -8.82 10.36
N ARG A 194 -10.36 -7.89 9.73
CA ARG A 194 -11.20 -8.19 8.57
C ARG A 194 -10.37 -8.71 7.39
N ARG A 195 -9.19 -8.14 7.18
CA ARG A 195 -8.30 -8.51 6.06
C ARG A 195 -7.52 -9.80 6.30
N THR A 196 -7.42 -10.27 7.54
CA THR A 196 -6.71 -11.51 7.90
C THR A 196 -7.64 -12.72 7.86
N ASP A 197 -7.16 -13.80 7.23
CA ASP A 197 -7.73 -15.14 7.39
C ASP A 197 -6.89 -15.92 8.41
N LYS A 198 -7.38 -15.95 9.65
CA LYS A 198 -6.72 -16.64 10.78
C LYS A 198 -6.72 -18.16 10.65
N SER A 199 -7.56 -18.73 9.77
CA SER A 199 -7.57 -20.18 9.53
C SER A 199 -6.32 -20.67 8.79
N THR A 200 -5.65 -19.78 8.05
CA THR A 200 -4.52 -20.13 7.18
C THR A 200 -3.16 -19.75 7.79
N SER A 201 -3.11 -18.72 8.64
CA SER A 201 -1.90 -18.29 9.35
C SER A 201 -2.23 -17.30 10.47
N SER A 202 -1.42 -17.27 11.52
CA SER A 202 -1.48 -16.27 12.60
C SER A 202 -0.94 -14.88 12.21
N LYS A 203 -0.37 -14.73 11.00
CA LYS A 203 0.21 -13.45 10.55
C LYS A 203 -0.86 -12.38 10.33
N PHE A 204 -0.83 -11.33 11.14
CA PHE A 204 -1.74 -10.19 11.01
C PHE A 204 -1.53 -9.42 9.69
N GLN A 205 -2.62 -9.13 8.97
CA GLN A 205 -2.66 -8.43 7.68
C GLN A 205 -3.16 -6.98 7.80
N GLY A 206 -2.68 -6.25 8.80
CA GLY A 206 -2.92 -4.81 8.95
C GLY A 206 -2.17 -3.92 7.95
N ILE A 207 -2.17 -2.62 8.21
CA ILE A 207 -1.38 -1.63 7.45
C ILE A 207 0.12 -1.97 7.53
N GLU A 208 0.86 -1.67 6.46
CA GLU A 208 2.23 -2.19 6.28
C GLU A 208 3.33 -1.37 6.93
N THR A 209 3.20 -0.05 6.97
CA THR A 209 4.29 0.85 7.37
C THR A 209 3.90 1.71 8.57
N PRO A 210 4.83 1.98 9.50
CA PRO A 210 4.61 2.91 10.59
C PRO A 210 4.11 4.29 10.16
N SER A 211 4.62 4.84 9.04
CA SER A 211 4.12 6.11 8.52
C SER A 211 2.65 6.06 8.12
N GLN A 212 2.18 4.96 7.51
CA GLN A 212 0.76 4.80 7.22
C GLN A 212 -0.09 4.73 8.50
N ASN A 213 0.38 4.08 9.57
CA ASN A 213 -0.32 4.07 10.86
C ASN A 213 -0.36 5.48 11.47
N ARG A 214 0.77 6.19 11.46
CA ARG A 214 0.89 7.58 11.95
C ARG A 214 -0.10 8.50 11.25
N PHE A 215 -0.26 8.36 9.93
CA PHE A 215 -1.19 9.18 9.15
C PHE A 215 -2.66 8.87 9.42
N VAL A 216 -3.02 7.63 9.77
CA VAL A 216 -4.37 7.34 10.31
C VAL A 216 -4.55 8.01 11.68
N GLY A 217 -3.51 8.03 12.51
CA GLY A 217 -3.50 8.79 13.78
C GLY A 217 -3.71 10.29 13.58
N TYR A 218 -2.97 10.92 12.65
CA TYR A 218 -3.16 12.32 12.28
C TYR A 218 -4.58 12.56 11.74
N PHE A 219 -5.11 11.67 10.91
CA PHE A 219 -6.47 11.80 10.43
C PHE A 219 -7.53 11.68 11.52
N ALA A 220 -7.32 10.84 12.54
CA ALA A 220 -8.19 10.80 13.71
C ALA A 220 -8.22 12.16 14.44
N MET A 221 -7.08 12.87 14.53
CA MET A 221 -7.04 14.24 15.05
C MET A 221 -7.74 15.24 14.12
N VAL A 222 -7.54 15.13 12.79
CA VAL A 222 -8.28 15.93 11.79
C VAL A 222 -9.78 15.79 12.00
N LYS A 223 -10.28 14.56 12.22
CA LYS A 223 -11.70 14.30 12.50
C LYS A 223 -12.12 14.84 13.86
N ASN A 224 -11.44 14.45 14.94
CA ASN A 224 -11.90 14.67 16.31
C ASN A 224 -11.63 16.08 16.83
N THR A 225 -10.51 16.70 16.44
CA THR A 225 -10.10 18.03 16.91
C THR A 225 -10.48 19.13 15.92
N TYR A 226 -10.34 18.85 14.61
CA TYR A 226 -10.54 19.86 13.57
C TYR A 226 -11.85 19.65 12.78
N ASN A 227 -12.73 18.73 13.20
CA ASN A 227 -14.02 18.47 12.55
C ASN A 227 -13.91 18.26 11.02
N LEU A 228 -12.96 17.40 10.60
CA LEU A 228 -12.66 17.10 9.19
C LEU A 228 -12.14 18.31 8.38
N THR A 229 -11.75 19.40 9.04
CA THR A 229 -10.98 20.48 8.42
C THR A 229 -9.48 20.27 8.62
N LEU A 230 -8.65 20.74 7.69
CA LEU A 230 -7.20 20.60 7.82
C LEU A 230 -6.69 21.44 9.01
N PRO A 231 -5.70 20.95 9.77
CA PRO A 231 -5.10 21.75 10.83
C PRO A 231 -4.44 23.01 10.25
N PRO A 232 -4.30 24.08 11.04
CA PRO A 232 -3.54 25.25 10.61
C PRO A 232 -2.14 24.84 10.13
N MET A 233 -1.70 25.41 9.01
CA MET A 233 -0.38 25.14 8.46
C MET A 233 0.69 25.63 9.46
N LYS A 234 1.57 24.72 9.89
CA LYS A 234 2.75 25.06 10.69
C LYS A 234 4.00 24.96 9.80
N LYS A 235 4.71 26.08 9.63
CA LYS A 235 5.99 26.10 8.91
C LYS A 235 7.14 25.91 9.91
N LEU A 236 8.04 24.99 9.61
CA LEU A 236 9.18 24.64 10.47
C LEU A 236 10.45 24.49 9.64
N THR A 237 11.60 24.92 10.15
CA THR A 237 12.91 24.56 9.61
C THR A 237 13.48 23.38 10.38
N MET A 238 14.03 22.39 9.67
CA MET A 238 14.69 21.26 10.32
C MET A 238 16.15 21.61 10.61
N GLU A 239 16.53 21.59 11.89
CA GLU A 239 17.86 22.03 12.31
C GLU A 239 18.83 20.86 12.49
N LYS A 240 18.36 19.80 13.15
CA LYS A 240 19.22 18.76 13.70
C LYS A 240 18.50 17.43 13.70
N ILE A 241 19.19 16.41 13.22
CA ILE A 241 18.76 15.01 13.29
C ILE A 241 19.74 14.25 14.18
N ILE A 242 19.23 13.54 15.17
CA ILE A 242 20.00 12.64 16.03
C ILE A 242 19.58 11.22 15.70
N ILE A 243 20.54 10.35 15.38
CA ILE A 243 20.34 8.93 15.17
C ILE A 243 20.98 8.19 16.34
N TYR A 244 20.19 7.42 17.06
CA TYR A 244 20.62 6.62 18.20
C TYR A 244 21.00 5.21 17.75
N SER A 245 22.02 4.64 18.39
CA SER A 245 22.37 3.22 18.26
C SER A 245 22.73 2.77 16.84
N ILE A 246 23.37 3.65 16.06
CA ILE A 246 23.79 3.34 14.69
C ILE A 246 25.12 2.58 14.66
N GLN A 247 25.27 1.63 13.74
CA GLN A 247 26.57 1.01 13.48
C GLN A 247 27.41 1.94 12.59
N GLY A 248 28.53 2.42 13.11
CA GLY A 248 29.45 3.31 12.41
C GLY A 248 29.27 4.79 12.73
N ASN A 249 30.03 5.66 12.07
CA ASN A 249 30.09 7.09 12.37
C ASN A 249 29.08 7.96 11.60
N GLY A 250 28.24 7.36 10.75
CA GLY A 250 27.22 8.03 9.95
C GLY A 250 27.73 8.86 8.76
N ASN A 251 29.03 8.87 8.47
CA ASN A 251 29.58 9.63 7.33
C ASN A 251 29.13 9.08 5.97
N ASP A 252 28.71 7.82 5.92
CA ASP A 252 28.14 7.18 4.73
C ASP A 252 26.71 7.63 4.44
N LEU A 253 26.01 8.20 5.44
CA LEU A 253 24.62 8.60 5.33
C LEU A 253 24.44 9.86 4.47
N LYS A 254 23.33 9.86 3.73
CA LYS A 254 22.82 11.01 2.99
C LYS A 254 21.35 11.15 3.31
N VAL A 255 20.88 12.37 3.58
CA VAL A 255 19.47 12.63 3.89
C VAL A 255 18.84 13.38 2.73
N GLN A 256 17.69 12.89 2.27
CA GLN A 256 16.85 13.56 1.29
C GLN A 256 15.50 13.90 1.93
N ILE A 257 15.14 15.18 1.92
CA ILE A 257 13.84 15.65 2.39
C ILE A 257 12.96 15.93 1.17
N ILE A 258 11.76 15.36 1.19
CA ILE A 258 10.78 15.47 0.12
C ILE A 258 9.50 16.07 0.70
N MET A 259 8.99 17.10 0.06
CA MET A 259 7.75 17.81 0.42
C MET A 259 6.98 18.07 -0.88
N GLN A 260 5.65 17.97 -0.86
CA GLN A 260 4.82 18.11 -2.06
C GLN A 260 5.27 17.22 -3.24
N ARG A 261 5.68 15.98 -2.95
CA ARG A 261 6.18 15.00 -3.92
C ARG A 261 7.46 15.43 -4.68
N LYS A 262 8.19 16.44 -4.20
CA LYS A 262 9.46 16.89 -4.80
C LYS A 262 10.58 16.88 -3.77
N PRO A 263 11.82 16.48 -4.14
CA PRO A 263 12.97 16.69 -3.28
C PRO A 263 13.18 18.19 -3.06
N VAL A 264 13.17 18.63 -1.80
CA VAL A 264 13.36 20.05 -1.42
C VAL A 264 14.69 20.29 -0.75
N PHE A 265 15.30 19.26 -0.17
CA PHE A 265 16.59 19.37 0.48
C PHE A 265 17.37 18.06 0.41
N PHE A 266 18.69 18.19 0.38
CA PHE A 266 19.64 17.08 0.40
C PHE A 266 20.86 17.46 1.21
N CYS A 267 21.30 16.58 2.10
CA CYS A 267 22.56 16.72 2.82
C CYS A 267 23.35 15.41 2.90
N SER A 268 24.66 15.56 3.15
CA SER A 268 25.64 14.49 3.32
C SER A 268 26.82 15.03 4.12
N ALA A 269 27.78 14.16 4.50
CA ALA A 269 28.98 14.58 5.24
C ALA A 269 29.75 15.77 4.61
N SER A 270 29.69 15.91 3.27
CA SER A 270 30.35 16.98 2.50
C SER A 270 29.44 18.12 2.04
N LYS A 271 28.12 18.08 2.30
CA LYS A 271 27.17 19.05 1.73
C LYS A 271 25.99 19.32 2.68
N ASN A 272 25.71 20.60 2.91
CA ASN A 272 24.54 21.10 3.65
C ASN A 272 24.33 20.49 5.04
N SER A 273 25.37 19.89 5.64
CA SER A 273 25.30 19.39 7.01
C SER A 273 26.69 19.21 7.62
N ARG A 274 26.76 19.25 8.95
CA ARG A 274 27.91 18.80 9.75
C ARG A 274 27.51 17.57 10.56
N ILE A 275 28.15 16.44 10.27
CA ILE A 275 27.93 15.16 10.96
C ILE A 275 28.96 15.02 12.09
N VAL A 276 28.47 14.71 13.30
CA VAL A 276 29.27 14.46 14.50
C VAL A 276 28.89 13.09 15.05
N HIS A 277 29.88 12.23 15.29
CA HIS A 277 29.68 10.95 15.95
C HIS A 277 30.13 11.04 17.40
N ASP A 278 29.18 10.90 18.32
CA ASP A 278 29.41 10.77 19.75
C ASP A 278 29.48 9.28 20.10
N ALA A 279 30.71 8.76 20.22
CA ALA A 279 30.96 7.37 20.51
C ALA A 279 30.63 6.98 21.96
N GLU A 280 30.61 7.94 22.89
CA GLU A 280 30.31 7.67 24.31
C GLU A 280 28.81 7.40 24.49
N THR A 281 27.97 8.15 23.78
CA THR A 281 26.50 8.00 23.86
C THR A 281 25.91 7.19 22.70
N ASP A 282 26.74 6.69 21.77
CA ASP A 282 26.36 5.89 20.60
C ASP A 282 25.36 6.64 19.70
N ARG A 283 25.69 7.91 19.38
CA ARG A 283 24.83 8.83 18.62
C ARG A 283 25.55 9.41 17.41
N VAL A 284 24.82 9.55 16.32
CA VAL A 284 25.21 10.40 15.19
C VAL A 284 24.32 11.62 15.16
N ILE A 285 24.92 12.80 15.20
CA ILE A 285 24.26 14.10 15.16
C ILE A 285 24.52 14.75 13.81
N ILE A 286 23.48 14.94 13.02
CA ILE A 286 23.51 15.61 11.72
C ILE A 286 22.93 17.01 11.92
N ASN A 287 23.79 18.02 11.99
CA ASN A 287 23.36 19.43 12.01
C ASN A 287 23.15 19.88 10.57
N LEU A 288 21.94 20.26 10.21
CA LEU A 288 21.58 20.69 8.86
C LEU A 288 21.94 22.16 8.65
N SER A 289 22.34 22.50 7.42
CA SER A 289 22.63 23.88 7.04
C SER A 289 21.68 24.29 5.92
N ASN A 290 21.01 25.43 6.07
CA ASN A 290 20.11 26.01 5.07
C ASN A 290 18.96 25.06 4.66
N CYS A 291 18.37 24.32 5.61
CA CYS A 291 17.14 23.58 5.33
C CYS A 291 16.00 24.58 5.06
N PRO A 292 15.28 24.47 3.93
CA PRO A 292 14.16 25.37 3.65
C PRO A 292 13.02 25.15 4.65
N PRO A 293 12.13 26.14 4.82
CA PRO A 293 10.86 25.96 5.52
C PRO A 293 10.06 24.77 4.98
N LEU A 294 9.66 23.89 5.89
CA LEU A 294 8.87 22.70 5.64
C LEU A 294 7.45 22.92 6.16
N TYR A 295 6.46 22.34 5.49
CA TYR A 295 5.05 22.40 5.87
C TYR A 295 4.29 21.16 5.36
N ASP A 296 3.09 20.95 5.90
CA ASP A 296 2.20 19.82 5.61
C ASP A 296 2.93 18.47 5.77
N GLU A 297 2.77 17.54 4.82
CA GLU A 297 3.42 16.24 4.84
C GLU A 297 4.86 16.30 4.32
N VAL A 298 5.77 15.81 5.14
CA VAL A 298 7.20 15.78 4.84
C VAL A 298 7.71 14.35 4.97
N LYS A 299 8.44 13.91 3.96
CA LYS A 299 9.19 12.65 3.97
C LYS A 299 10.67 12.92 4.21
N VAL A 300 11.27 12.16 5.11
CA VAL A 300 12.72 12.15 5.34
C VAL A 300 13.24 10.77 4.96
N LYS A 301 14.15 10.72 3.99
CA LYS A 301 14.73 9.49 3.44
C LYS A 301 16.23 9.43 3.74
N PHE A 302 16.68 8.33 4.32
CA PHE A 302 18.08 8.09 4.63
C PHE A 302 18.65 7.13 3.61
N LEU A 303 19.59 7.61 2.82
CA LEU A 303 20.40 6.84 1.89
C LEU A 303 21.75 6.56 2.54
N SER A 304 22.47 5.56 2.05
CA SER A 304 23.84 5.28 2.47
C SER A 304 24.70 5.00 1.24
N SER A 305 25.98 5.39 1.34
CA SER A 305 27.01 5.06 0.35
C SER A 305 27.65 3.68 0.62
N SER A 306 27.35 3.08 1.77
CA SER A 306 27.70 1.71 2.13
C SER A 306 26.63 0.73 1.64
N ASP A 307 26.94 -0.57 1.68
CA ASP A 307 26.01 -1.66 1.30
C ASP A 307 24.94 -1.94 2.38
N LEU A 308 24.32 -0.90 2.93
CA LEU A 308 23.17 -1.07 3.81
C LEU A 308 21.97 -1.63 3.02
N PRO A 309 21.32 -2.71 3.49
CA PRO A 309 20.17 -3.29 2.82
C PRO A 309 19.05 -2.28 2.58
N LYS A 310 18.62 -2.21 1.33
CA LYS A 310 17.48 -1.41 0.91
C LYS A 310 16.21 -2.26 0.93
N TYR A 311 15.10 -1.65 1.35
CA TYR A 311 13.82 -2.34 1.42
C TYR A 311 12.74 -1.56 0.68
N TYR A 312 11.79 -0.95 1.39
CA TYR A 312 10.81 -0.07 0.75
C TYR A 312 11.47 1.27 0.39
N ASP A 313 10.95 1.87 -0.67
CA ASP A 313 11.42 3.14 -1.22
C ASP A 313 12.87 3.14 -1.70
N ASP A 314 13.49 1.98 -1.94
CA ASP A 314 14.88 1.85 -2.37
C ASP A 314 15.88 2.61 -1.45
N CYS A 315 15.68 2.49 -0.14
CA CYS A 315 16.59 3.04 0.86
C CYS A 315 16.68 2.16 2.11
N PRO A 316 17.74 2.34 2.92
CA PRO A 316 17.85 1.77 4.26
C PRO A 316 16.61 2.01 5.11
N PHE A 317 16.22 3.28 5.32
CA PHE A 317 15.03 3.65 6.07
C PHE A 317 14.54 5.06 5.72
N PHE A 318 13.27 5.31 6.02
CA PHE A 318 12.63 6.61 5.86
C PHE A 318 11.50 6.77 6.87
N PHE A 319 10.90 7.96 6.90
CA PHE A 319 9.63 8.19 7.60
C PHE A 319 8.91 9.39 7.01
N TRP A 320 7.61 9.48 7.30
CA TRP A 320 6.77 10.64 7.01
C TRP A 320 6.26 11.26 8.30
N PHE A 321 6.15 12.59 8.34
CA PHE A 321 5.46 13.31 9.39
C PHE A 321 4.65 14.46 8.80
N HIS A 322 3.77 15.07 9.59
CA HIS A 322 3.04 16.26 9.19
C HIS A 322 3.36 17.40 10.15
N THR A 323 3.83 18.55 9.63
CA THR A 323 4.42 19.63 10.44
C THR A 323 3.46 20.20 11.48
N SER A 324 2.18 20.32 11.14
CA SER A 324 1.14 20.81 12.07
C SER A 324 0.93 19.94 13.32
N PHE A 325 1.45 18.71 13.35
CA PHE A 325 1.36 17.83 14.51
C PHE A 325 2.67 17.74 15.31
N ILE A 326 3.66 18.56 14.97
CA ILE A 326 4.92 18.64 15.70
C ILE A 326 4.73 19.51 16.95
N GLN A 327 4.97 18.89 18.09
CA GLN A 327 4.88 19.51 19.42
C GLN A 327 6.29 19.75 19.97
N ASN A 328 6.47 20.82 20.75
CA ASN A 328 7.74 21.16 21.41
C ASN A 328 8.94 21.21 20.44
N ASN A 329 8.68 21.55 19.17
CA ASN A 329 9.65 21.60 18.09
C ASN A 329 10.56 20.37 18.01
N ARG A 330 9.98 19.19 18.29
CA ARG A 330 10.70 17.92 18.39
C ARG A 330 9.86 16.76 17.88
N LEU A 331 10.49 15.84 17.16
CA LEU A 331 9.92 14.55 16.77
C LEU A 331 10.88 13.44 17.14
N TYR A 332 10.46 12.52 18.00
CA TYR A 332 11.20 11.31 18.32
C TYR A 332 10.47 10.10 17.75
N LEU A 333 11.19 9.26 17.00
CA LEU A 333 10.66 8.03 16.40
C LEU A 333 11.56 6.85 16.79
N SER A 334 10.98 5.89 17.51
CA SER A 334 11.65 4.63 17.84
C SER A 334 11.82 3.74 16.60
N ARG A 335 12.62 2.67 16.71
CA ARG A 335 12.81 1.67 15.63
C ARG A 335 11.50 1.16 15.04
N SER A 336 10.49 0.90 15.88
CA SER A 336 9.18 0.41 15.44
C SER A 336 8.34 1.47 14.71
N GLU A 337 8.71 2.74 14.81
CA GLU A 337 8.03 3.87 14.18
C GLU A 337 8.72 4.33 12.88
N LEU A 338 9.82 3.68 12.49
CA LEU A 338 10.57 3.99 11.28
C LEU A 338 10.24 2.99 10.14
N ASP A 339 10.08 3.50 8.93
CA ASP A 339 9.79 2.67 7.77
C ASP A 339 11.05 1.93 7.32
N ASN A 340 10.94 0.59 7.25
CA ASN A 340 11.99 -0.42 7.10
C ASN A 340 12.56 -0.98 8.42
N PRO A 341 13.05 -0.19 9.39
CA PRO A 341 13.56 -0.72 10.67
C PRO A 341 12.51 -1.45 11.51
N HIS A 342 11.22 -1.13 11.36
CA HIS A 342 10.12 -1.87 12.01
C HIS A 342 10.06 -3.36 11.65
N LYS A 343 10.73 -3.80 10.57
CA LYS A 343 10.65 -5.19 10.11
C LYS A 343 11.66 -6.08 10.85
N PRO A 344 11.25 -7.28 11.33
CA PRO A 344 12.16 -8.21 12.01
C PRO A 344 13.44 -8.54 11.26
N LYS A 345 13.38 -8.64 9.92
CA LYS A 345 14.55 -8.90 9.07
C LYS A 345 15.63 -7.81 9.11
N ALA A 346 15.30 -6.61 9.59
CA ALA A 346 16.21 -5.48 9.68
C ALA A 346 16.85 -5.35 11.09
N TRP A 347 16.38 -6.12 12.08
CA TRP A 347 16.80 -5.97 13.48
C TRP A 347 18.22 -6.44 13.77
N LYS A 348 18.86 -7.17 12.84
CA LYS A 348 20.30 -7.46 12.91
C LYS A 348 21.16 -6.20 12.73
N ILE A 349 20.63 -5.19 12.05
CA ILE A 349 21.31 -3.93 11.76
C ILE A 349 20.83 -2.84 12.71
N TYR A 350 19.50 -2.70 12.84
CA TYR A 350 18.87 -1.71 13.70
C TYR A 350 18.54 -2.32 15.06
N ARG A 351 19.38 -2.06 16.06
CA ARG A 351 19.22 -2.52 17.45
C ARG A 351 17.94 -2.00 18.12
N PRO A 352 17.42 -2.62 19.20
CA PRO A 352 16.19 -2.18 19.85
C PRO A 352 16.15 -0.69 20.22
N GLU A 353 17.29 -0.12 20.58
CA GLU A 353 17.49 1.28 20.97
C GLU A 353 17.63 2.22 19.76
N PHE A 354 17.63 1.69 18.54
CA PHE A 354 17.70 2.51 17.33
C PHE A 354 16.51 3.45 17.26
N ALA A 355 16.78 4.73 17.11
CA ALA A 355 15.77 5.77 17.03
C ALA A 355 16.28 6.94 16.21
N VAL A 356 15.35 7.74 15.69
CA VAL A 356 15.65 9.00 15.04
C VAL A 356 14.89 10.10 15.74
N GLU A 357 15.60 11.17 16.05
CA GLU A 357 15.04 12.36 16.65
C GLU A 357 15.35 13.58 15.81
N VAL A 358 14.37 14.44 15.62
CA VAL A 358 14.44 15.62 14.78
C VAL A 358 14.08 16.83 15.62
N TYR A 359 14.91 17.85 15.57
CA TYR A 359 14.66 19.17 16.15
C TYR A 359 14.33 20.16 15.04
N PHE A 360 13.39 21.03 15.36
CA PHE A 360 12.87 22.04 14.47
C PHE A 360 13.03 23.43 15.09
N ASP A 361 13.02 24.43 14.23
CA ASP A 361 12.85 25.83 14.60
C ASP A 361 11.59 26.39 13.94
N ASP A 362 10.95 27.32 14.62
CA ASP A 362 9.82 28.06 14.07
C ASP A 362 10.32 29.05 13.01
N VAL A 363 9.58 29.16 11.91
CA VAL A 363 9.88 30.14 10.86
C VAL A 363 9.37 31.50 11.32
N ILE A 364 10.30 32.42 11.61
CA ILE A 364 10.00 33.81 11.97
C ILE A 364 9.35 34.55 10.80
#